data_AF-A0A4R5VLZ2-F1
#
_entry.id   AF-A0A4R5VLZ2-F1
#
_cell.length_a   1.000
_cell.length_b   1.000
_cell.length_c   1.000
_cell.angle_alpha   90.00
_cell.angle_beta   90.00
_cell.angle_gamma   90.00
#
_symmetry.space_group_name_H-M   'P 1'
#
loop_
_entity.id
_entity.type
_entity.pdbx_description
1 polymer ?
#
loop_
_entity_poly.entity_id
_entity_poly.type
_entity_poly.pdbx_seq_one_letter_code
_entity_poly.pdbx_strand_id
1 'polypeptide(L)' 'MKKICILLSIIPFIGSLTVINKVEPYVLGMPFVMFWATLWLVLSAIGMGISNLLYPIEEDGEES' A
#
# COMPACT_ATOMS: atom_id res chain seq x y z
N MET A 1 -3.96 -12.81 10.81
CA MET A 1 -3.28 -12.74 9.50
C MET A 1 -4.29 -12.67 8.34
N LYS A 2 -5.01 -13.75 7.98
CA LYS A 2 -5.99 -13.75 6.86
C LYS A 2 -7.02 -12.62 6.89
N LYS A 3 -7.65 -12.36 8.03
CA LYS A 3 -8.70 -11.32 8.16
C LYS A 3 -8.18 -9.90 7.89
N ILE A 4 -6.94 -9.61 8.28
CA ILE A 4 -6.30 -8.30 8.08
C ILE A 4 -5.94 -8.10 6.60
N CYS A 5 -5.40 -9.13 5.94
CA CYS A 5 -5.15 -9.11 4.50
C CYS A 5 -6.45 -8.90 3.71
N ILE A 6 -7.54 -9.58 4.08
CA ILE A 6 -8.84 -9.41 3.42
C ILE A 6 -9.37 -7.99 3.61
N LEU A 7 -9.26 -7.43 4.81
CA LEU A 7 -9.72 -6.07 5.11
C LEU A 7 -8.90 -5.02 4.34
N LEU A 8 -7.57 -5.20 4.25
CA LEU A 8 -6.67 -4.39 3.43
C LEU A 8 -6.95 -4.49 1.93
N SER A 9 -7.46 -5.63 1.44
CA SER A 9 -7.82 -5.80 0.02
C SER A 9 -9.21 -5.26 -0.33
N ILE A 10 -10.16 -5.22 0.62
CA ILE A 10 -11.53 -4.75 0.38
C ILE A 10 -11.61 -3.22 0.34
N ILE A 11 -10.88 -2.52 1.21
CA ILE A 11 -10.84 -1.04 1.24
C ILE A 11 -10.51 -0.45 -0.15
N PRO A 12 -9.44 -0.87 -0.83
CA PRO A 12 -9.10 -0.30 -2.11
C PRO A 12 -10.10 -0.70 -3.22
N PHE A 13 -10.69 -1.89 -3.13
CA PHE A 13 -11.73 -2.32 -4.06
C PHE A 13 -12.95 -1.41 -4.00
N ILE A 14 -13.46 -1.11 -2.80
CA ILE A 14 -14.59 -0.20 -2.62
C ILE A 14 -14.21 1.24 -3.01
N GLY A 15 -13.00 1.68 -2.65
CA GLY A 15 -12.49 3.01 -3.02
C GLY A 15 -12.40 3.23 -4.54
N SER A 16 -12.03 2.20 -5.31
CA SER A 16 -12.02 2.29 -6.78
C SER A 16 -13.41 2.40 -7.41
N LEU A 17 -14.43 1.82 -6.77
CA LEU A 17 -15.81 1.81 -7.31
C LEU A 17 -16.55 3.12 -7.06
N THR A 18 -16.27 3.82 -5.95
CA THR A 18 -16.96 5.07 -5.61
C THR A 18 -16.46 6.27 -6.40
N VAL A 19 -15.24 6.21 -6.93
CA VAL A 19 -14.58 7.32 -7.62
C VAL A 19 -14.95 7.38 -9.12
N ILE A 20 -15.62 6.35 -9.65
CA ILE A 20 -16.04 6.23 -11.06
C ILE A 20 -17.07 7.27 -11.49
N ASN A 21 -17.86 7.85 -10.57
CA ASN A 21 -18.96 8.77 -10.91
C ASN A 21 -18.53 10.23 -11.20
N LYS A 22 -17.23 10.51 -11.42
CA LYS A 22 -16.74 11.84 -11.81
C LYS A 22 -15.96 11.78 -13.12
N VAL A 23 -16.24 12.75 -14.00
CA VAL A 23 -15.61 12.90 -15.35
C VAL A 23 -14.09 13.03 -15.25
N GLU A 24 -13.59 13.67 -14.18
CA GLU A 24 -12.18 13.68 -13.81
C GLU A 24 -12.06 13.53 -12.29
N PRO A 25 -11.84 12.31 -11.80
CA PRO A 25 -11.67 12.13 -10.37
C PRO A 25 -10.28 12.62 -9.98
N TYR A 26 -10.22 13.77 -9.31
CA TYR A 26 -9.00 14.28 -8.70
C TYR A 26 -9.00 13.98 -7.20
N VAL A 27 -7.89 13.46 -6.71
CA VAL A 27 -7.63 13.23 -5.28
C VAL A 27 -6.34 13.94 -4.91
N LEU A 28 -6.39 14.82 -3.92
CA LEU A 28 -5.26 15.65 -3.49
C LEU A 28 -4.62 16.48 -4.63
N GLY A 29 -5.43 16.92 -5.60
CA GLY A 29 -4.96 17.70 -6.76
C GLY A 29 -4.31 16.87 -7.88
N MET A 30 -4.29 15.54 -7.77
CA MET A 30 -3.77 14.63 -8.79
C MET A 30 -4.88 13.79 -9.43
N PRO A 31 -4.76 13.38 -10.71
CA PRO A 31 -5.66 12.40 -11.32
C PRO A 31 -5.71 11.14 -10.46
N PHE A 32 -6.90 10.53 -10.33
CA PHE A 32 -7.11 9.38 -9.45
C PHE A 32 -6.13 8.24 -9.72
N VAL A 33 -5.83 7.96 -10.98
CA VAL A 33 -4.87 6.90 -11.35
C VAL A 33 -3.48 7.18 -10.77
N MET A 34 -3.03 8.45 -10.82
CA MET A 34 -1.75 8.85 -10.24
C MET A 34 -1.77 8.74 -8.72
N PHE A 35 -2.79 9.31 -8.08
CA PHE A 35 -2.99 9.19 -6.64
C PHE A 35 -2.99 7.71 -6.19
N TRP A 36 -3.71 6.86 -6.93
CA TRP A 36 -3.86 5.44 -6.62
C TRP A 36 -2.54 4.68 -6.73
N ALA A 37 -1.78 4.92 -7.80
CA ALA A 37 -0.47 4.33 -7.98
C ALA A 37 0.50 4.75 -6.87
N THR A 38 0.51 6.05 -6.52
CA THR A 38 1.34 6.57 -5.43
C THR A 38 0.92 6.00 -4.07
N LEU A 39 -0.39 5.88 -3.80
CA LEU A 39 -0.91 5.27 -2.57
C LEU A 39 -0.39 3.83 -2.41
N TRP A 40 -0.46 3.02 -3.46
CA TRP A 40 0.06 1.66 -3.43
C TRP A 40 1.57 1.58 -3.24
N LEU A 41 2.32 2.50 -3.85
CA LEU A 41 3.77 2.60 -3.68
C LEU A 41 4.15 2.94 -2.23
N VAL A 42 3.41 3.86 -1.59
CA VAL A 42 3.65 4.19 -0.17
C VAL A 42 3.29 3.01 0.74
N LEU A 43 2.15 2.36 0.49
CA LEU A 43 1.72 1.19 1.26
C LEU A 43 2.70 0.01 1.16
N SER A 44 3.29 -0.23 -0.02
CA SER A 44 4.29 -1.29 -0.19
C SER A 44 5.59 -0.97 0.55
N ALA A 45 6.06 0.28 0.50
CA ALA A 45 7.24 0.72 1.25
C ALA A 45 7.03 0.59 2.77
N ILE A 46 5.86 1.00 3.28
CA ILE A 46 5.49 0.80 4.68
C ILE A 46 5.45 -0.69 5.02
N GLY A 47 4.89 -1.53 4.15
CA GLY A 47 4.87 -2.99 4.32
C GLY A 47 6.27 -3.60 4.44
N MET A 48 7.21 -3.17 3.59
CA MET A 48 8.61 -3.58 3.67
C MET A 48 9.28 -3.09 4.95
N GLY A 49 9.06 -1.83 5.34
CA GLY A 49 9.60 -1.27 6.58
C GLY A 49 9.09 -2.01 7.83
N ILE A 50 7.79 -2.31 7.87
CA ILE A 50 7.20 -3.15 8.91
C ILE A 50 7.79 -4.55 8.89
N SER A 51 7.98 -5.15 7.71
CA SER A 51 8.62 -6.46 7.58
C SER A 51 10.04 -6.46 8.13
N ASN A 52 10.84 -5.44 7.82
CA ASN A 52 12.21 -5.31 8.32
C ASN A 52 12.27 -5.06 9.83
N LEU A 53 11.26 -4.37 10.39
CA LEU A 53 11.17 -4.17 11.83
C LEU A 53 10.74 -5.45 12.59
N LEU A 54 9.84 -6.25 11.99
CA LEU A 54 9.34 -7.50 12.58
C LEU A 54 10.32 -8.67 12.41
N TYR A 55 10.99 -8.73 11.27
CA TYR A 55 12.02 -9.69 10.93
C TYR A 55 13.28 -8.90 10.60
N PRO A 56 13.97 -8.36 11.62
CA PRO A 56 15.29 -7.80 11.40
C PRO A 56 16.14 -8.90 10.79
N ILE A 57 16.72 -8.63 9.63
CA ILE A 57 17.71 -9.52 9.03
C ILE A 57 18.89 -9.53 10.00
N GLU A 58 19.07 -10.63 10.72
CA GLU A 58 20.33 -10.89 11.39
C GLU A 58 21.38 -11.00 10.28
N GLU A 59 22.38 -10.11 10.29
CA GLU A 59 23.58 -10.30 9.48
C GLU A 59 24.30 -11.55 10.03
N ASP A 60 23.86 -12.72 9.58
CA ASP A 60 24.69 -13.92 9.57
C ASP A 60 25.87 -13.65 8.64
N GLY A 61 27.00 -13.21 9.21
CA GLY A 61 28.29 -13.31 8.54
C GLY A 61 29.25 -12.13 8.68
N GLU A 62 29.59 -11.71 9.90
CA GLU A 62 30.96 -11.25 10.20
C GLU A 62 31.55 -12.09 11.36
N GLU A 63 31.89 -13.34 11.08
CA GLU A 63 32.97 -14.05 11.80
C GLU A 63 34.03 -14.51 10.80
N SER A 64 35.12 -13.72 10.76
CA SER A 64 36.54 -14.04 10.47
C SER A 64 36.90 -15.17 9.50
#